data_AF-A0A5N5MIL6-F1
#
_entry.id   AF-A0A5N5MIL6-F1
#
_cell.length_a   1.000
_cell.length_b   1.000
_cell.length_c   1.000
_cell.angle_alpha   90.00
_cell.angle_beta   90.00
_cell.angle_gamma   90.00
#
_symmetry.space_group_name_H-M   'P 1'
#
loop_
_entity.id
_entity.type
_entity.pdbx_description
1 polymer ?
#
loop_
_entity_poly.entity_id
_entity_poly.type
_entity_poly.pdbx_seq_one_letter_code
_entity_poly.pdbx_strand_id
1 'polypeptide(L)'
;MLAKSFVLFAALASAVIAAPQRPAPGRTSCKPTTTAKASTSSVKPTSTPVTIKSTSSVSPTSTKAAVVETRTLPNTGAGTQLPAPAAGSVLKMIALGHGLQNYSCATASGNASATGALAVLYDITQYFPGTARTGLPANIFNDLSKLLLYGQDLPLNLVNAAAAKPGTPAKPNTLPEKQYVAVTSAPFKAPADIKFGPITAAKEIGRHYFASPNSVPTFDLSAKTGLVARVQKVDAVTAPASAEKGITKSGAVAWLRLPDNGASVGVTEVYRVVTAGGVASTCDIIGQGEGSVPYTAQYWFFGKA
;
A
#
# COMPACT_ATOMS: atom_id res chain seq x y z
N MET A 1 -2.09 38.93 57.64
CA MET A 1 -2.90 39.26 56.45
C MET A 1 -2.83 38.09 55.48
N LEU A 2 -3.91 37.30 55.41
CA LEU A 2 -4.08 36.22 54.43
C LEU A 2 -4.66 36.82 53.14
N ALA A 3 -4.10 36.47 51.98
CA ALA A 3 -4.79 36.59 50.70
C ALA A 3 -4.82 35.21 50.03
N LYS A 4 -6.04 34.76 49.75
CA LYS A 4 -6.43 33.44 49.24
C LYS A 4 -6.40 33.39 47.71
N SER A 5 -5.98 32.23 47.19
CA SER A 5 -6.51 31.46 46.04
C SER A 5 -6.85 32.15 44.70
N PHE A 6 -6.43 31.55 43.59
CA PHE A 6 -7.32 30.73 42.74
C PHE A 6 -6.49 29.90 41.73
N VAL A 7 -6.47 28.59 41.93
CA VAL A 7 -6.02 27.59 40.96
C VAL A 7 -7.23 27.23 40.10
N LEU A 8 -7.15 27.41 38.78
CA LEU A 8 -8.20 26.99 37.86
C LEU A 8 -7.83 25.62 37.27
N PHE A 9 -8.46 24.58 37.80
CA PHE A 9 -8.58 23.27 37.14
C PHE A 9 -9.66 23.38 36.05
N ALA A 10 -9.32 23.12 34.79
CA ALA A 10 -10.31 22.86 33.76
C ALA A 10 -10.39 21.35 33.51
N ALA A 11 -11.54 20.79 33.86
CA ALA A 11 -11.88 19.37 33.77
C ALA A 11 -12.42 18.97 32.39
N LEU A 12 -12.40 17.65 32.18
CA LEU A 12 -12.81 16.83 31.03
C LEU A 12 -14.08 17.27 30.27
N ALA A 13 -14.08 16.96 28.97
CA ALA A 13 -15.22 16.29 28.33
C ALA A 13 -14.74 15.37 27.19
N SER A 14 -14.62 14.07 27.48
CA SER A 14 -14.50 13.01 26.47
C SER A 14 -15.89 12.70 25.93
N ALA A 15 -16.14 12.99 24.66
CA ALA A 15 -17.32 12.50 23.97
C ALA A 15 -17.01 11.14 23.34
N VAL A 16 -17.45 10.08 24.02
CA VAL A 16 -17.60 8.74 23.46
C VAL A 16 -18.83 8.77 22.55
N ILE A 17 -18.67 8.48 21.27
CA ILE A 17 -19.81 8.21 20.38
C ILE A 17 -19.69 6.77 19.89
N ALA A 18 -20.70 6.00 20.28
CA ALA A 18 -20.90 4.59 19.97
C ALA A 18 -21.03 4.33 18.47
N ALA A 19 -20.55 3.15 18.06
CA ALA A 19 -20.68 2.59 16.73
C ALA A 19 -22.10 2.07 16.47
N PRO A 20 -22.63 2.18 15.24
CA PRO A 20 -23.75 1.36 14.81
C PRO A 20 -23.35 0.31 13.77
N GLN A 21 -24.14 -0.76 13.81
CA GLN A 21 -23.96 -2.07 13.21
C GLN A 21 -24.35 -2.13 11.71
N ARG A 22 -23.96 -3.24 11.08
CA ARG A 22 -24.00 -3.57 9.65
C ARG A 22 -25.41 -3.95 9.14
N PRO A 23 -25.84 -3.48 7.93
CA PRO A 23 -26.91 -4.14 7.16
C PRO A 23 -26.38 -4.96 5.96
N ALA A 24 -27.11 -6.03 5.65
CA ALA A 24 -26.86 -7.07 4.65
C ALA A 24 -27.17 -6.65 3.19
N PRO A 25 -26.73 -7.41 2.16
CA PRO A 25 -26.68 -6.96 0.77
C PRO A 25 -27.93 -7.30 -0.06
N GLY A 26 -28.40 -6.32 -0.83
CA GLY A 26 -29.42 -6.45 -1.89
C GLY A 26 -28.80 -6.76 -3.26
N ARG A 27 -29.48 -7.65 -3.99
CA ARG A 27 -29.10 -8.36 -5.22
C ARG A 27 -29.79 -7.70 -6.44
N THR A 28 -29.26 -7.95 -7.64
CA THR A 28 -29.85 -7.96 -9.02
C THR A 28 -29.14 -7.01 -10.00
N SER A 29 -29.02 -7.23 -11.31
CA SER A 29 -28.88 -8.41 -12.20
C SER A 29 -28.58 -7.85 -13.61
N CYS A 30 -27.82 -8.59 -14.42
CA CYS A 30 -27.54 -8.32 -15.85
C CYS A 30 -28.82 -8.32 -16.72
N LYS A 31 -28.79 -7.68 -17.91
CA LYS A 31 -28.47 -8.26 -19.26
C LYS A 31 -28.88 -7.24 -20.39
N PRO A 32 -28.82 -7.53 -21.73
CA PRO A 32 -27.91 -6.84 -22.67
C PRO A 32 -28.61 -6.37 -23.99
N THR A 33 -27.80 -6.23 -25.08
CA THR A 33 -28.14 -6.23 -26.54
C THR A 33 -28.53 -4.85 -27.13
N THR A 34 -28.20 -4.40 -28.36
CA THR A 34 -27.75 -5.03 -29.62
C THR A 34 -27.26 -3.96 -30.65
N THR A 35 -26.39 -4.38 -31.60
CA THR A 35 -26.27 -4.01 -33.06
C THR A 35 -25.86 -2.63 -33.61
N ALA A 36 -24.79 -2.63 -34.44
CA ALA A 36 -24.77 -2.33 -35.90
C ALA A 36 -23.31 -2.44 -36.44
N LYS A 37 -22.91 -3.46 -37.22
CA LYS A 37 -22.83 -3.58 -38.71
C LYS A 37 -22.08 -2.42 -39.41
N ALA A 38 -20.77 -2.55 -39.68
CA ALA A 38 -20.08 -3.05 -40.90
C ALA A 38 -19.84 -1.99 -42.00
N SER A 39 -18.58 -1.85 -42.44
CA SER A 39 -18.25 -1.51 -43.82
C SER A 39 -16.88 -2.07 -44.20
N THR A 40 -16.85 -2.68 -45.37
CA THR A 40 -15.79 -3.49 -45.99
C THR A 40 -14.95 -2.66 -46.95
N SER A 41 -13.64 -2.93 -47.03
CA SER A 41 -12.89 -2.75 -48.27
C SER A 41 -11.69 -3.71 -48.28
N SER A 42 -11.65 -4.54 -49.31
CA SER A 42 -10.69 -5.60 -49.57
C SER A 42 -9.61 -5.11 -50.53
N VAL A 43 -8.33 -5.34 -50.23
CA VAL A 43 -7.26 -5.41 -51.25
C VAL A 43 -6.20 -6.45 -50.84
N LYS A 44 -5.95 -7.42 -51.72
CA LYS A 44 -4.80 -8.35 -51.81
C LYS A 44 -4.72 -8.74 -53.31
N PRO A 45 -3.62 -9.32 -53.88
CA PRO A 45 -2.38 -9.84 -53.28
C PRO A 45 -1.08 -9.61 -54.08
N THR A 46 0.04 -10.22 -53.62
CA THR A 46 1.20 -10.82 -54.37
C THR A 46 2.53 -10.42 -53.72
N SER A 47 3.10 -11.18 -52.77
CA SER A 47 4.08 -12.30 -52.88
C SER A 47 5.46 -11.97 -53.49
N THR A 48 6.50 -11.93 -52.64
CA THR A 48 7.84 -12.49 -52.90
C THR A 48 8.57 -12.74 -51.56
N PRO A 49 9.35 -13.82 -51.42
CA PRO A 49 10.03 -14.19 -50.18
C PRO A 49 11.46 -13.59 -50.13
N VAL A 50 11.82 -12.95 -49.02
CA VAL A 50 13.20 -12.52 -48.76
C VAL A 50 13.90 -13.57 -47.90
N THR A 51 14.86 -14.25 -48.52
CA THR A 51 15.83 -15.16 -47.90
C THR A 51 16.84 -14.36 -47.06
N ILE A 52 16.92 -14.61 -45.75
CA ILE A 52 18.07 -14.19 -44.93
C ILE A 52 18.88 -15.44 -44.57
N LYS A 53 20.13 -15.45 -45.02
CA LYS A 53 21.12 -16.51 -44.82
C LYS A 53 21.46 -16.67 -43.34
N SER A 54 21.48 -17.93 -42.93
CA SER A 54 22.00 -18.43 -41.66
C SER A 54 23.53 -18.54 -41.72
N THR A 55 24.24 -17.92 -40.78
CA THR A 55 25.61 -18.30 -40.37
C THR A 55 25.90 -17.76 -38.97
N SER A 56 25.79 -18.60 -37.94
CA SER A 56 26.84 -18.81 -36.93
C SER A 56 26.37 -19.81 -35.86
N SER A 57 27.06 -20.94 -35.85
CA SER A 57 26.98 -22.04 -34.90
C SER A 57 27.83 -21.77 -33.66
N VAL A 58 27.24 -21.82 -32.46
CA VAL A 58 27.93 -22.21 -31.22
C VAL A 58 26.95 -23.03 -30.35
N SER A 59 27.46 -24.14 -29.82
CA SER A 59 26.79 -25.28 -29.18
C SER A 59 25.87 -24.99 -27.98
N PRO A 60 24.96 -25.93 -27.66
CA PRO A 60 23.98 -25.80 -26.59
C PRO A 60 24.48 -26.43 -25.30
N THR A 61 24.98 -25.64 -24.35
CA THR A 61 25.11 -26.11 -22.96
C THR A 61 24.93 -24.96 -21.99
N SER A 62 23.71 -24.80 -21.48
CA SER A 62 23.52 -24.22 -20.15
C SER A 62 22.22 -24.80 -19.61
N THR A 63 22.38 -25.89 -18.87
CA THR A 63 21.39 -26.38 -17.92
C THR A 63 20.97 -25.20 -17.07
N LYS A 64 19.75 -24.71 -17.29
CA LYS A 64 19.14 -23.64 -16.51
C LYS A 64 18.98 -24.15 -15.08
N ALA A 65 20.01 -23.97 -14.26
CA ALA A 65 19.90 -24.10 -12.83
C ALA A 65 18.74 -23.20 -12.42
N ALA A 66 17.68 -23.80 -11.88
CA ALA A 66 16.61 -23.02 -11.27
C ALA A 66 17.28 -22.23 -10.15
N VAL A 67 17.49 -20.93 -10.38
CA VAL A 67 17.86 -20.02 -9.31
C VAL A 67 16.70 -20.10 -8.32
N VAL A 68 16.94 -20.77 -7.21
CA VAL A 68 16.10 -20.63 -6.02
C VAL A 68 16.36 -19.19 -5.57
N GLU A 69 15.61 -18.25 -6.14
CA GLU A 69 15.60 -16.85 -5.72
C GLU A 69 15.27 -16.86 -4.23
N THR A 70 16.29 -16.60 -3.42
CA THR A 70 16.12 -16.39 -1.99
C THR A 70 15.19 -15.19 -1.85
N ARG A 71 14.16 -15.33 -1.01
CA ARG A 71 13.18 -14.27 -0.73
C ARG A 71 13.88 -13.10 -0.01
N THR A 72 14.58 -12.29 -0.78
CA THR A 72 15.41 -11.18 -0.34
C THR A 72 14.64 -9.88 -0.48
N LEU A 73 14.90 -8.94 0.43
CA LEU A 73 14.28 -7.62 0.34
C LEU A 73 14.73 -6.92 -0.95
N PRO A 74 13.85 -6.12 -1.59
CA PRO A 74 14.24 -5.31 -2.73
C PRO A 74 15.31 -4.29 -2.33
N ASN A 75 16.16 -3.92 -3.29
CA ASN A 75 17.19 -2.90 -3.12
C ASN A 75 16.65 -1.53 -3.58
N THR A 76 17.08 -0.44 -2.94
CA THR A 76 16.70 0.93 -3.35
C THR A 76 17.37 1.38 -4.64
N GLY A 77 18.34 0.61 -5.16
CA GLY A 77 19.16 0.89 -6.33
C GLY A 77 20.34 1.82 -6.06
N ALA A 78 20.32 2.57 -4.95
CA ALA A 78 21.39 3.48 -4.53
C ALA A 78 21.26 3.86 -3.04
N GLY A 79 22.39 4.24 -2.42
CA GLY A 79 22.42 4.72 -1.04
C GLY A 79 22.20 3.62 0.01
N THR A 80 21.79 4.04 1.22
CA THR A 80 21.60 3.16 2.37
C THR A 80 20.45 2.18 2.15
N GLN A 81 20.70 0.90 2.42
CA GLN A 81 19.69 -0.15 2.40
C GLN A 81 19.16 -0.42 3.81
N LEU A 82 17.95 -0.98 3.90
CA LEU A 82 17.51 -1.60 5.15
C LEU A 82 18.38 -2.82 5.44
N PRO A 83 18.67 -3.12 6.72
CA PRO A 83 19.39 -4.34 7.07
C PRO A 83 18.56 -5.57 6.70
N ALA A 84 19.25 -6.66 6.34
CA ALA A 84 18.61 -7.93 6.03
C ALA A 84 17.77 -8.44 7.22
N PRO A 85 16.73 -9.26 6.98
CA PRO A 85 15.97 -9.90 8.04
C PRO A 85 16.86 -10.66 9.01
N ALA A 86 16.45 -10.71 10.28
CA ALA A 86 17.21 -11.41 11.32
C ALA A 86 17.55 -12.86 10.91
N ALA A 87 18.78 -13.29 11.21
CA ALA A 87 19.24 -14.63 10.91
C ALA A 87 18.31 -15.69 11.53
N GLY A 88 17.93 -16.71 10.74
CA GLY A 88 17.01 -17.77 11.16
C GLY A 88 15.52 -17.38 11.15
N SER A 89 15.16 -16.14 10.78
CA SER A 89 13.77 -15.79 10.49
C SER A 89 13.33 -16.36 9.15
N VAL A 90 12.02 -16.62 9.02
CA VAL A 90 11.39 -17.08 7.79
C VAL A 90 10.35 -16.08 7.32
N LEU A 91 10.25 -15.88 6.01
CA LEU A 91 9.18 -15.07 5.45
C LEU A 91 7.86 -15.81 5.65
N LYS A 92 6.94 -15.17 6.38
CA LYS A 92 5.57 -15.66 6.57
C LYS A 92 4.66 -15.21 5.45
N MET A 93 4.79 -13.96 4.99
CA MET A 93 3.90 -13.38 3.99
C MET A 93 4.46 -12.10 3.36
N ILE A 94 3.99 -11.76 2.16
CA ILE A 94 4.11 -10.43 1.56
C ILE A 94 2.70 -9.87 1.32
N ALA A 95 2.40 -8.74 1.93
CA ALA A 95 1.17 -8.01 1.71
C ALA A 95 1.42 -6.72 0.92
N LEU A 96 0.42 -6.31 0.14
CA LEU A 96 0.34 -4.98 -0.44
C LEU A 96 -0.68 -4.17 0.36
N GLY A 97 -0.24 -3.09 0.98
CA GLY A 97 -1.11 -2.18 1.70
C GLY A 97 -1.59 -1.04 0.83
N HIS A 98 -2.86 -0.65 0.98
CA HIS A 98 -3.44 0.51 0.33
C HIS A 98 -4.31 1.30 1.32
N GLY A 99 -4.01 2.59 1.46
CA GLY A 99 -4.78 3.45 2.34
C GLY A 99 -4.19 4.85 2.48
N LEU A 100 -4.18 5.39 3.70
CA LEU A 100 -3.81 6.77 4.02
C LEU A 100 -2.67 6.83 5.03
N GLN A 101 -1.73 7.75 4.81
CA GLN A 101 -0.81 8.25 5.83
C GLN A 101 -1.41 9.52 6.43
N ASN A 102 -1.48 9.59 7.75
CA ASN A 102 -2.12 10.69 8.48
C ASN A 102 -1.06 11.62 9.06
N TYR A 103 -1.34 12.92 9.00
CA TYR A 103 -0.43 13.98 9.40
C TYR A 103 -1.17 15.12 10.10
N SER A 104 -0.45 15.82 10.98
CA SER A 104 -0.92 17.02 11.67
C SER A 104 0.03 18.19 11.45
N CYS A 105 -0.54 19.38 11.37
CA CYS A 105 0.14 20.66 11.33
C CYS A 105 -0.25 21.47 12.56
N ALA A 106 0.70 21.68 13.47
CA ALA A 106 0.49 22.48 14.68
C ALA A 106 0.21 23.96 14.36
N THR A 107 0.87 24.47 13.32
CA THR A 107 0.74 25.82 12.77
C THR A 107 0.48 25.76 11.26
N ALA A 108 0.07 26.87 10.66
CA ALA A 108 -0.15 26.97 9.21
C ALA A 108 1.15 27.10 8.38
N SER A 109 2.30 26.80 8.97
CA SER A 109 3.61 26.85 8.33
C SER A 109 4.56 25.80 8.92
N GLY A 110 5.57 25.39 8.15
CA GLY A 110 6.56 24.39 8.56
C GLY A 110 6.24 22.97 8.09
N ASN A 111 6.81 21.98 8.78
CA ASN A 111 6.71 20.58 8.36
C ASN A 111 5.55 19.85 9.03
N ALA A 112 4.80 19.08 8.25
CA ALA A 112 3.75 18.23 8.78
C ALA A 112 4.37 17.06 9.59
N SER A 113 3.76 16.72 10.71
CA SER A 113 4.18 15.61 11.57
C SER A 113 3.29 14.40 11.34
N ALA A 114 3.88 13.22 11.15
CA ALA A 114 3.12 11.99 10.95
C ALA A 114 2.41 11.56 12.24
N THR A 115 1.10 11.32 12.16
CA THR A 115 0.25 10.92 13.30
C THR A 115 -0.19 9.46 13.23
N GLY A 116 -0.08 8.81 12.07
CA GLY A 116 -0.35 7.39 11.93
C GLY A 116 -0.64 6.99 10.49
N ALA A 117 -1.26 5.83 10.33
CA ALA A 117 -1.66 5.29 9.04
C ALA A 117 -2.91 4.42 9.17
N LEU A 118 -3.63 4.27 8.06
CA LEU A 118 -4.70 3.29 7.88
C LEU A 118 -4.50 2.61 6.54
N ALA A 119 -4.53 1.27 6.49
CA ALA A 119 -4.51 0.55 5.20
C ALA A 119 -5.21 -0.80 5.27
N VAL A 120 -5.77 -1.21 4.13
CA VAL A 120 -6.18 -2.60 3.91
C VAL A 120 -5.02 -3.35 3.27
N LEU A 121 -4.82 -4.60 3.70
CA LEU A 121 -3.67 -5.43 3.32
C LEU A 121 -4.14 -6.58 2.43
N TYR A 122 -3.47 -6.77 1.30
CA TYR A 122 -3.77 -7.80 0.31
C TYR A 122 -2.61 -8.76 0.13
N ASP A 123 -2.85 -10.07 0.15
CA ASP A 123 -1.79 -11.07 -0.03
C ASP A 123 -1.30 -11.08 -1.49
N ILE A 124 0.00 -10.84 -1.67
CA ILE A 124 0.69 -10.90 -2.95
C ILE A 124 1.83 -11.93 -2.97
N THR A 125 1.92 -12.79 -1.94
CA THR A 125 3.00 -13.76 -1.77
C THR A 125 3.17 -14.70 -2.96
N GLN A 126 2.05 -15.11 -3.58
CA GLN A 126 2.06 -15.99 -4.77
C GLN A 126 2.65 -15.32 -6.01
N TYR A 127 2.67 -13.99 -6.08
CA TYR A 127 3.21 -13.25 -7.21
C TYR A 127 4.71 -12.98 -7.10
N PHE A 128 5.34 -13.44 -6.01
CA PHE A 128 6.77 -13.23 -5.80
C PHE A 128 7.61 -13.82 -6.95
N PRO A 129 8.66 -13.11 -7.42
CA PRO A 129 9.53 -13.60 -8.49
C PRO A 129 10.06 -15.01 -8.24
N GLY A 130 10.05 -15.84 -9.29
CA GLY A 130 10.45 -17.24 -9.20
C GLY A 130 9.39 -18.20 -8.68
N THR A 131 8.23 -17.72 -8.20
CA THR A 131 7.11 -18.60 -7.83
C THR A 131 6.56 -19.33 -9.05
N ALA A 132 6.41 -20.66 -8.96
CA ALA A 132 5.90 -21.47 -10.07
C ALA A 132 4.50 -21.01 -10.51
N ARG A 133 4.31 -20.85 -11.83
CA ARG A 133 3.05 -20.47 -12.52
C ARG A 133 2.51 -19.06 -12.26
N THR A 134 2.79 -18.46 -11.11
CA THR A 134 2.18 -17.19 -10.68
C THR A 134 3.19 -16.07 -10.45
N GLY A 135 4.48 -16.39 -10.31
CA GLY A 135 5.53 -15.42 -10.06
C GLY A 135 5.64 -14.39 -11.18
N LEU A 136 5.69 -13.11 -10.80
CA LEU A 136 5.90 -11.99 -11.72
C LEU A 136 7.41 -11.70 -11.87
N PRO A 137 7.83 -11.08 -12.99
CA PRO A 137 9.17 -10.49 -13.07
C PRO A 137 9.40 -9.47 -11.94
N ALA A 138 10.62 -9.39 -11.39
CA ALA A 138 10.91 -8.57 -10.21
C ALA A 138 10.56 -7.08 -10.38
N ASN A 139 10.80 -6.51 -11.57
CA ASN A 139 10.40 -5.14 -11.89
C ASN A 139 8.87 -4.96 -11.85
N ILE A 140 8.12 -5.94 -12.36
CA ILE A 140 6.65 -5.91 -12.36
C ILE A 140 6.09 -6.12 -10.94
N PHE A 141 6.70 -7.01 -10.16
CA PHE A 141 6.34 -7.21 -8.75
C PHE A 141 6.56 -5.93 -7.93
N ASN A 142 7.70 -5.26 -8.13
CA ASN A 142 8.00 -3.99 -7.48
C ASN A 142 7.11 -2.85 -8.00
N ASP A 143 6.57 -2.96 -9.21
CA ASP A 143 5.60 -2.00 -9.72
C ASP A 143 4.19 -2.15 -9.13
N LEU A 144 3.90 -3.21 -8.36
CA LEU A 144 2.55 -3.44 -7.84
C LEU A 144 2.04 -2.30 -6.93
N SER A 145 2.91 -1.63 -6.17
CA SER A 145 2.49 -0.49 -5.33
C SER A 145 1.99 0.67 -6.20
N LYS A 146 2.77 1.13 -7.18
CA LYS A 146 2.33 2.21 -8.08
C LYS A 146 1.09 1.82 -8.89
N LEU A 147 0.99 0.55 -9.30
CA LEU A 147 -0.16 0.05 -10.05
C LEU A 147 -1.42 -0.01 -9.20
N LEU A 148 -1.33 -0.41 -7.92
CA LEU A 148 -2.47 -0.42 -7.02
C LEU A 148 -2.96 1.00 -6.72
N LEU A 149 -2.04 1.94 -6.50
CA LEU A 149 -2.38 3.31 -6.11
C LEU A 149 -3.33 4.00 -7.10
N TYR A 150 -3.17 3.77 -8.40
CA TYR A 150 -4.07 4.30 -9.43
C TYR A 150 -5.05 3.26 -9.98
N GLY A 151 -4.85 1.98 -9.68
CA GLY A 151 -5.63 0.88 -10.24
C GLY A 151 -6.90 0.56 -9.47
N GLN A 152 -7.04 1.02 -8.22
CA GLN A 152 -8.19 0.78 -7.36
C GLN A 152 -8.60 2.04 -6.60
N ASP A 153 -9.88 2.16 -6.26
CA ASP A 153 -10.35 3.15 -5.29
C ASP A 153 -9.76 2.84 -3.89
N LEU A 154 -9.55 3.87 -3.06
CA LEU A 154 -9.11 3.68 -1.68
C LEU A 154 -10.08 2.76 -0.92
N PRO A 155 -9.57 1.73 -0.22
CA PRO A 155 -10.41 0.74 0.45
C PRO A 155 -10.92 1.22 1.82
N LEU A 156 -11.18 2.52 1.96
CA LEU A 156 -11.58 3.18 3.20
C LEU A 156 -12.94 3.89 3.03
N ASN A 157 -13.71 3.98 4.10
CA ASN A 157 -14.86 4.87 4.16
C ASN A 157 -14.34 6.28 4.43
N LEU A 158 -14.50 7.17 3.46
CA LEU A 158 -14.04 8.55 3.54
C LEU A 158 -15.22 9.49 3.77
N VAL A 159 -14.99 10.54 4.55
CA VAL A 159 -15.97 11.63 4.78
C VAL A 159 -16.32 12.29 3.45
N ASN A 160 -15.32 12.55 2.60
CA ASN A 160 -15.55 12.89 1.20
C ASN A 160 -15.37 11.65 0.31
N ALA A 161 -16.47 11.09 -0.19
CA ALA A 161 -16.43 9.91 -1.05
C ALA A 161 -15.66 10.12 -2.37
N ALA A 162 -15.57 11.34 -2.88
CA ALA A 162 -14.81 11.65 -4.10
C ALA A 162 -13.30 11.47 -3.91
N ALA A 163 -12.80 11.57 -2.68
CA ALA A 163 -11.39 11.34 -2.35
C ALA A 163 -10.98 9.87 -2.53
N ALA A 164 -11.93 8.93 -2.62
CA ALA A 164 -11.61 7.52 -2.81
C ALA A 164 -11.06 7.22 -4.21
N LYS A 165 -11.42 8.03 -5.21
CA LYS A 165 -11.04 7.80 -6.61
C LYS A 165 -9.66 8.39 -6.88
N PRO A 166 -8.66 7.61 -7.31
CA PRO A 166 -7.31 8.13 -7.48
C PRO A 166 -7.11 8.98 -8.75
N GLY A 167 -8.04 8.90 -9.70
CA GLY A 167 -7.83 9.42 -11.05
C GLY A 167 -6.88 8.50 -11.82
N THR A 168 -5.98 9.09 -12.60
CA THR A 168 -4.96 8.36 -13.37
C THR A 168 -3.59 9.02 -13.17
N PRO A 169 -2.47 8.35 -13.50
CA PRO A 169 -1.15 8.98 -13.42
C PRO A 169 -1.04 10.30 -14.19
N ALA A 170 -1.73 10.40 -15.34
CA ALA A 170 -1.75 11.60 -16.18
C ALA A 170 -2.74 12.68 -15.71
N LYS A 171 -3.82 12.27 -15.03
CA LYS A 171 -4.86 13.14 -14.47
C LYS A 171 -5.22 12.63 -13.06
N PRO A 172 -4.36 12.87 -12.06
CA PRO A 172 -4.62 12.41 -10.70
C PRO A 172 -5.78 13.20 -10.08
N ASN A 173 -6.35 12.66 -9.01
CA ASN A 173 -7.29 13.40 -8.18
C ASN A 173 -6.62 14.66 -7.62
N THR A 174 -7.31 15.81 -7.73
CA THR A 174 -6.80 17.13 -7.36
C THR A 174 -7.31 17.62 -6.00
N LEU A 175 -8.02 16.79 -5.23
CA LEU A 175 -8.51 17.17 -3.91
C LEU A 175 -7.34 17.42 -2.95
N PRO A 176 -7.43 18.41 -2.06
CA PRO A 176 -6.37 18.71 -1.10
C PRO A 176 -6.29 17.64 -0.01
N GLU A 177 -5.12 17.54 0.64
CA GLU A 177 -4.83 16.52 1.68
C GLU A 177 -5.85 16.52 2.83
N LYS A 178 -6.46 17.68 3.14
CA LYS A 178 -7.53 17.83 4.14
C LYS A 178 -8.83 17.10 3.80
N GLN A 179 -9.03 16.65 2.56
CA GLN A 179 -10.25 15.95 2.15
C GLN A 179 -10.12 14.43 2.17
N TYR A 180 -8.91 13.90 2.38
CA TYR A 180 -8.68 12.46 2.52
C TYR A 180 -8.91 12.02 3.98
N VAL A 181 -10.12 12.20 4.49
CA VAL A 181 -10.43 11.90 5.90
C VAL A 181 -11.22 10.60 6.00
N ALA A 182 -10.67 9.60 6.69
CA ALA A 182 -11.40 8.37 6.98
C ALA A 182 -12.48 8.60 8.06
N VAL A 183 -13.63 7.94 7.93
CA VAL A 183 -14.68 7.95 8.95
C VAL A 183 -14.17 7.25 10.20
N THR A 184 -14.07 7.97 11.33
CA THR A 184 -13.40 7.48 12.55
C THR A 184 -14.10 6.28 13.19
N SER A 185 -15.43 6.20 13.12
CA SER A 185 -16.21 5.10 13.70
C SER A 185 -16.14 3.80 12.89
N ALA A 186 -15.89 3.90 11.59
CA ALA A 186 -15.85 2.75 10.68
C ALA A 186 -14.94 3.04 9.47
N PRO A 187 -13.61 3.11 9.67
CA PRO A 187 -12.69 3.61 8.64
C PRO A 187 -12.52 2.66 7.45
N PHE A 188 -12.72 1.36 7.65
CA PHE A 188 -12.50 0.35 6.62
C PHE A 188 -13.79 -0.03 5.89
N LYS A 189 -13.72 -0.16 4.56
CA LYS A 189 -14.80 -0.78 3.78
C LYS A 189 -14.99 -2.25 4.18
N ALA A 190 -16.11 -2.82 3.74
CA ALA A 190 -16.32 -4.26 3.86
C ALA A 190 -15.21 -5.03 3.11
N PRO A 191 -14.73 -6.17 3.65
CA PRO A 191 -13.63 -6.88 3.01
C PRO A 191 -13.92 -7.28 1.57
N ALA A 192 -12.98 -7.02 0.68
CA ALA A 192 -13.13 -7.34 -0.74
C ALA A 192 -11.78 -7.68 -1.39
N ASP A 193 -11.75 -8.74 -2.19
CA ASP A 193 -10.57 -9.07 -2.98
C ASP A 193 -10.42 -8.07 -4.14
N ILE A 194 -9.19 -7.85 -4.55
CA ILE A 194 -8.87 -6.92 -5.63
C ILE A 194 -8.23 -7.62 -6.82
N LYS A 195 -8.39 -7.01 -8.00
CA LYS A 195 -7.71 -7.38 -9.24
C LYS A 195 -7.29 -6.09 -9.94
N PHE A 196 -6.02 -5.98 -10.31
CA PHE A 196 -5.47 -4.78 -10.93
C PHE A 196 -4.16 -5.13 -11.64
N GLY A 197 -3.81 -4.33 -12.66
CA GLY A 197 -2.57 -4.51 -13.40
C GLY A 197 -2.35 -5.96 -13.85
N PRO A 198 -1.18 -6.57 -13.58
CA PRO A 198 -0.83 -7.92 -14.01
C PRO A 198 -1.37 -9.04 -13.11
N ILE A 199 -1.98 -8.73 -11.95
CA ILE A 199 -2.43 -9.77 -11.01
C ILE A 199 -3.90 -10.14 -11.24
N THR A 200 -4.20 -11.43 -11.14
CA THR A 200 -5.54 -11.97 -11.40
C THR A 200 -6.46 -11.83 -10.19
N ALA A 201 -5.91 -11.96 -8.98
CA ALA A 201 -6.60 -11.69 -7.71
C ALA A 201 -5.60 -11.53 -6.54
N ALA A 202 -5.84 -10.58 -5.64
CA ALA A 202 -5.20 -10.52 -4.32
C ALA A 202 -6.27 -10.53 -3.23
N LYS A 203 -6.11 -11.43 -2.26
CA LYS A 203 -7.06 -11.62 -1.16
C LYS A 203 -6.85 -10.57 -0.10
N GLU A 204 -7.92 -9.94 0.39
CA GLU A 204 -7.81 -9.15 1.62
C GLU A 204 -7.50 -10.06 2.79
N ILE A 205 -6.40 -9.77 3.49
CA ILE A 205 -5.87 -10.57 4.59
C ILE A 205 -5.91 -9.85 5.93
N GLY A 206 -6.09 -8.53 5.94
CA GLY A 206 -6.16 -7.80 7.18
C GLY A 206 -6.02 -6.29 7.03
N ARG A 207 -5.72 -5.63 8.15
CA ARG A 207 -5.75 -4.18 8.29
C ARG A 207 -4.52 -3.67 9.02
N HIS A 208 -4.05 -2.50 8.60
CA HIS A 208 -3.02 -1.74 9.28
C HIS A 208 -3.63 -0.48 9.90
N TYR A 209 -3.32 -0.23 11.18
CA TYR A 209 -3.75 0.95 11.92
C TYR A 209 -2.82 1.22 13.10
N PHE A 210 -2.96 2.39 13.73
CA PHE A 210 -2.21 2.76 14.92
C PHE A 210 -3.12 2.60 16.14
N ALA A 211 -2.82 1.62 16.99
CA ALA A 211 -3.67 1.26 18.12
C ALA A 211 -3.43 2.18 19.32
N SER A 212 -4.51 2.73 19.88
CA SER A 212 -4.51 3.45 21.16
C SER A 212 -4.14 2.51 22.33
N PRO A 213 -3.60 3.04 23.43
CA PRO A 213 -3.33 4.46 23.71
C PRO A 213 -2.00 4.98 23.14
N ASN A 214 -1.05 4.10 22.83
CA ASN A 214 0.34 4.50 22.51
C ASN A 214 0.62 4.65 21.01
N SER A 215 -0.43 4.73 20.19
CA SER A 215 -0.34 4.79 18.72
C SER A 215 0.58 3.69 18.15
N VAL A 216 0.40 2.46 18.62
CA VAL A 216 1.25 1.32 18.23
C VAL A 216 0.91 0.92 16.79
N PRO A 217 1.86 0.97 15.84
CA PRO A 217 1.66 0.44 14.50
C PRO A 217 1.29 -1.05 14.58
N THR A 218 0.07 -1.37 14.16
CA THR A 218 -0.52 -2.70 14.26
C THR A 218 -0.91 -3.19 12.88
N PHE A 219 -0.52 -4.42 12.54
CA PHE A 219 -0.99 -5.16 11.38
C PHE A 219 -1.79 -6.35 11.89
N ASP A 220 -3.11 -6.25 11.82
CA ASP A 220 -4.01 -7.32 12.22
C ASP A 220 -4.37 -8.16 11.00
N LEU A 221 -3.79 -9.36 10.92
CA LEU A 221 -4.04 -10.38 9.91
C LEU A 221 -4.76 -11.61 10.50
N SER A 222 -5.19 -11.50 11.77
CA SER A 222 -5.58 -12.65 12.61
C SER A 222 -6.71 -13.45 12.01
N ALA A 223 -7.71 -12.76 11.45
CA ALA A 223 -8.91 -13.37 10.87
C ALA A 223 -8.63 -14.30 9.68
N LYS A 224 -7.47 -14.17 9.02
CA LYS A 224 -7.11 -14.95 7.82
C LYS A 224 -5.88 -15.81 7.98
N THR A 225 -4.94 -15.41 8.84
CA THR A 225 -3.63 -16.07 8.98
C THR A 225 -3.27 -16.44 10.41
N GLY A 226 -4.02 -15.92 11.41
CA GLY A 226 -3.64 -16.00 12.82
C GLY A 226 -2.47 -15.08 13.21
N LEU A 227 -1.92 -14.28 12.28
CA LEU A 227 -0.80 -13.38 12.55
C LEU A 227 -1.28 -12.01 13.04
N VAL A 228 -0.57 -11.45 14.01
CA VAL A 228 -0.74 -10.04 14.43
C VAL A 228 0.65 -9.45 14.64
N ALA A 229 0.98 -8.37 13.95
CA ALA A 229 2.23 -7.65 14.17
C ALA A 229 1.95 -6.36 14.94
N ARG A 230 2.51 -6.23 16.14
CA ARG A 230 2.56 -4.99 16.92
C ARG A 230 4.02 -4.57 16.97
N VAL A 231 4.35 -3.50 16.27
CA VAL A 231 5.73 -3.21 15.90
C VAL A 231 6.12 -1.80 16.30
N GLN A 232 7.41 -1.54 16.30
CA GLN A 232 7.97 -0.22 16.53
C GLN A 232 8.93 0.15 15.40
N LYS A 233 9.09 1.44 15.11
CA LYS A 233 10.02 1.91 14.08
C LYS A 233 11.45 1.92 14.65
N VAL A 234 12.36 1.19 14.02
CA VAL A 234 13.78 1.18 14.41
C VAL A 234 14.68 1.75 13.33
N ASP A 235 14.45 1.40 12.06
CA ASP A 235 15.24 1.93 10.94
C ASP A 235 14.34 2.56 9.86
N ALA A 236 14.90 3.53 9.15
CA ALA A 236 14.27 4.15 8.00
C ALA A 236 15.30 4.51 6.93
N VAL A 237 14.95 4.28 5.67
CA VAL A 237 15.71 4.75 4.51
C VAL A 237 14.78 5.48 3.57
N THR A 238 15.27 6.56 2.96
CA THR A 238 14.51 7.33 1.97
C THR A 238 14.10 6.41 0.82
N ALA A 239 12.86 6.56 0.35
CA ALA A 239 12.40 5.81 -0.82
C ALA A 239 13.28 6.14 -2.04
N PRO A 240 13.48 5.20 -2.98
CA PRO A 240 14.22 5.47 -4.21
C PRO A 240 13.68 6.70 -4.94
N ALA A 241 14.54 7.46 -5.63
CA ALA A 241 14.10 8.61 -6.42
C ALA A 241 13.12 8.24 -7.56
N SER A 242 13.13 6.97 -7.98
CA SER A 242 12.20 6.40 -8.96
C SER A 242 10.84 5.99 -8.38
N ALA A 243 10.66 6.07 -7.05
CA ALA A 243 9.40 5.74 -6.42
C ALA A 243 8.29 6.70 -6.87
N GLU A 244 7.09 6.17 -7.09
CA GLU A 244 5.93 6.96 -7.51
C GLU A 244 5.57 7.98 -6.43
N LYS A 245 5.58 9.28 -6.80
CA LYS A 245 5.33 10.39 -5.87
C LYS A 245 3.89 10.45 -5.35
N GLY A 246 3.00 9.67 -5.93
CA GLY A 246 1.62 9.49 -5.50
C GLY A 246 0.66 10.52 -6.06
N ILE A 247 -0.59 10.44 -5.62
CA ILE A 247 -1.72 11.22 -6.14
C ILE A 247 -1.50 12.72 -5.91
N THR A 248 -1.01 13.09 -4.73
CA THR A 248 -0.68 14.47 -4.32
C THR A 248 0.67 14.96 -4.84
N LYS A 249 1.46 14.10 -5.47
CA LYS A 249 2.81 14.39 -6.02
C LYS A 249 3.86 14.87 -5.01
N SER A 250 3.56 14.77 -3.71
CA SER A 250 4.42 15.17 -2.60
C SER A 250 5.55 14.20 -2.28
N GLY A 251 5.48 12.95 -2.76
CA GLY A 251 6.57 11.97 -2.64
C GLY A 251 6.14 10.62 -2.05
N ALA A 252 7.06 9.66 -2.09
CA ALA A 252 6.87 8.32 -1.55
C ALA A 252 7.45 8.20 -0.13
N VAL A 253 6.70 7.60 0.80
CA VAL A 253 7.16 7.45 2.19
C VAL A 253 8.38 6.55 2.30
N ALA A 254 9.24 6.83 3.29
CA ALA A 254 10.45 6.05 3.56
C ALA A 254 10.15 4.54 3.71
N TRP A 255 11.12 3.72 3.32
CA TRP A 255 11.11 2.31 3.67
C TRP A 255 11.49 2.17 5.15
N LEU A 256 10.86 1.21 5.85
CA LEU A 256 10.98 1.05 7.29
C LEU A 256 11.31 -0.38 7.66
N ARG A 257 12.10 -0.52 8.72
CA ARG A 257 12.21 -1.77 9.48
C ARG A 257 11.45 -1.63 10.79
N LEU A 258 10.52 -2.56 11.00
CA LEU A 258 9.55 -2.54 12.08
C LEU A 258 9.61 -3.86 12.87
N PRO A 259 10.58 -4.03 13.79
CA PRO A 259 10.61 -5.20 14.65
C PRO A 259 9.41 -5.26 15.60
N ASP A 260 9.09 -6.47 16.04
CA ASP A 260 8.14 -6.72 17.12
C ASP A 260 8.47 -5.87 18.36
N ASN A 261 7.45 -5.28 18.96
CA ASN A 261 7.56 -4.53 20.22
C ASN A 261 7.38 -5.42 21.47
N GLY A 262 7.27 -6.74 21.29
CA GLY A 262 7.06 -7.73 22.34
C GLY A 262 5.61 -8.19 22.49
N ALA A 263 4.69 -7.71 21.63
CA ALA A 263 3.26 -8.04 21.67
C ALA A 263 2.72 -8.60 20.35
N SER A 264 3.59 -8.99 19.42
CA SER A 264 3.21 -9.67 18.17
C SER A 264 2.86 -11.15 18.40
N VAL A 265 2.04 -11.69 17.49
CA VAL A 265 1.66 -13.11 17.40
C VAL A 265 2.14 -13.64 16.05
N GLY A 266 3.09 -14.58 16.07
CA GLY A 266 3.61 -15.25 14.87
C GLY A 266 4.51 -14.39 13.96
N VAL A 267 4.72 -13.12 14.30
CA VAL A 267 5.57 -12.17 13.57
C VAL A 267 6.65 -11.66 14.50
N THR A 268 7.89 -11.60 14.02
CA THR A 268 9.04 -11.01 14.71
C THR A 268 9.47 -9.69 14.10
N GLU A 269 9.17 -9.47 12.82
CA GLU A 269 9.62 -8.29 12.10
C GLU A 269 8.77 -8.02 10.86
N VAL A 270 8.52 -6.74 10.58
CA VAL A 270 7.85 -6.27 9.37
C VAL A 270 8.74 -5.27 8.65
N TYR A 271 8.87 -5.42 7.34
CA TYR A 271 9.53 -4.43 6.49
C TYR A 271 8.50 -3.72 5.63
N ARG A 272 8.51 -2.38 5.63
CA ARG A 272 7.80 -1.57 4.64
C ARG A 272 8.77 -1.21 3.54
N VAL A 273 8.52 -1.67 2.32
CA VAL A 273 9.36 -1.44 1.15
C VAL A 273 8.49 -1.13 -0.07
N VAL A 274 9.13 -0.67 -1.16
CA VAL A 274 8.46 -0.42 -2.45
C VAL A 274 7.22 0.46 -2.26
N THR A 275 7.43 1.67 -1.78
CA THR A 275 6.38 2.63 -1.42
C THR A 275 5.99 3.50 -2.61
N ALA A 276 4.72 3.89 -2.68
CA ALA A 276 4.23 4.89 -3.63
C ALA A 276 3.30 5.86 -2.90
N GLY A 277 3.58 7.17 -3.02
CA GLY A 277 2.86 8.23 -2.33
C GLY A 277 3.04 8.25 -0.81
N GLY A 278 2.18 9.01 -0.15
CA GLY A 278 2.06 9.06 1.30
C GLY A 278 2.91 10.10 2.02
N VAL A 279 3.81 10.83 1.35
CA VAL A 279 4.53 11.97 1.98
C VAL A 279 3.57 13.16 2.05
N ALA A 280 3.48 13.84 3.18
CA ALA A 280 2.69 15.07 3.29
C ALA A 280 3.37 16.26 2.59
N SER A 281 2.54 17.17 2.10
CA SER A 281 2.98 18.52 1.75
C SER A 281 3.37 19.31 3.02
N THR A 282 3.99 20.48 2.85
CA THR A 282 4.28 21.35 4.00
C THR A 282 2.98 21.90 4.61
N CYS A 283 3.07 22.37 5.84
CA CYS A 283 1.93 22.97 6.54
C CYS A 283 1.47 24.29 5.92
N ASP A 284 2.26 24.90 5.03
CA ASP A 284 1.83 26.04 4.21
C ASP A 284 0.79 25.64 3.16
N ILE A 285 0.84 24.38 2.69
CA ILE A 285 -0.12 23.81 1.73
C ILE A 285 -1.30 23.17 2.45
N ILE A 286 -1.05 22.42 3.51
CA ILE A 286 -2.11 21.76 4.28
C ILE A 286 -2.89 22.80 5.08
N GLY A 287 -2.21 23.78 5.68
CA GLY A 287 -2.72 24.67 6.73
C GLY A 287 -2.77 23.97 8.09
N GLN A 288 -3.00 24.72 9.16
CA GLN A 288 -3.15 24.16 10.51
C GLN A 288 -4.25 23.08 10.56
N GLY A 289 -4.02 22.03 11.37
CA GLY A 289 -4.93 20.90 11.55
C GLY A 289 -4.43 19.59 10.91
N GLU A 290 -5.35 18.67 10.65
CA GLU A 290 -5.05 17.35 10.10
C GLU A 290 -5.07 17.33 8.57
N GLY A 291 -4.26 16.45 7.98
CA GLY A 291 -4.25 16.13 6.55
C GLY A 291 -3.86 14.67 6.34
N SER A 292 -4.22 14.09 5.21
CA SER A 292 -3.81 12.72 4.89
C SER A 292 -3.50 12.55 3.42
N VAL A 293 -2.62 11.58 3.15
CA VAL A 293 -2.09 11.33 1.81
C VAL A 293 -2.30 9.86 1.43
N PRO A 294 -2.93 9.59 0.27
CA PRO A 294 -3.02 8.23 -0.26
C PRO A 294 -1.65 7.60 -0.48
N TYR A 295 -1.53 6.33 -0.09
CA TYR A 295 -0.30 5.59 -0.26
C TYR A 295 -0.55 4.11 -0.52
N THR A 296 0.45 3.49 -1.11
CA THR A 296 0.59 2.03 -1.14
C THR A 296 2.01 1.64 -0.76
N ALA A 297 2.16 0.44 -0.23
CA ALA A 297 3.47 -0.12 0.12
C ALA A 297 3.42 -1.65 0.15
N GLN A 298 4.55 -2.30 -0.11
CA GLN A 298 4.71 -3.70 0.24
C GLN A 298 5.12 -3.84 1.70
N TYR A 299 4.52 -4.81 2.37
CA TYR A 299 4.81 -5.20 3.74
C TYR A 299 5.25 -6.66 3.78
N TRP A 300 6.48 -6.89 4.20
CA TRP A 300 7.07 -8.22 4.27
C TRP A 300 7.13 -8.66 5.73
N PHE A 301 6.44 -9.75 6.05
CA PHE A 301 6.28 -10.26 7.40
C PHE A 301 7.21 -11.45 7.63
N PHE A 302 8.06 -11.35 8.64
CA PHE A 302 8.97 -12.40 9.06
C PHE A 302 8.60 -12.91 10.46
N GLY A 303 8.89 -14.18 10.72
CA GLY A 303 8.67 -14.81 12.01
C GLY A 303 9.71 -15.90 12.28
N LYS A 304 9.62 -16.54 13.45
CA LYS A 304 10.40 -17.76 13.75
C LYS A 304 10.04 -18.86 12.76
N ALA A 305 11.00 -19.72 12.41
CA ALA A 305 10.80 -20.89 11.53
C ALA A 305 9.56 -21.69 11.95
#